data_AF-A0A7C1E2W6-F1
#
_entry.id   AF-A0A7C1E2W6-F1
#
_cell.length_a   1.000
_cell.length_b   1.000
_cell.length_c   1.000
_cell.angle_alpha   90.00
_cell.angle_beta   90.00
_cell.angle_gamma   90.00
#
_symmetry.space_group_name_H-M   'P 1'
#
loop_
_entity.id
_entity.type
_entity.pdbx_description
1 polymer ?
#
loop_
_entity_poly.entity_id
_entity_poly.type
_entity_poly.pdbx_seq_one_letter_code
_entity_poly.pdbx_strand_id
1 'polypeptide(L)'
;MRIEEFGELVRVYLAAAAITIPEETGLYRTAAEVREMVAAYCTDGGVFLERGDLVNAHASFTYGRGWFAAGCLIGLLVPARQPEPLPIFAETIPLHLHDHLCEKTGRYARMLGEAQDAVECAPDRESPMDETARAIWQNARVARERGREWQESGARINALGWFSYGYGFLDAGIRAGLLRITEKRHLFTV
;
A
#
# COMPACT_ATOMS: atom_id res chain seq x y z
N MET A 1 -6.53 -7.24 15.19
CA MET A 1 -5.79 -8.26 14.42
C MET A 1 -4.30 -8.16 14.75
N ARG A 2 -3.59 -9.29 14.84
CA ARG A 2 -2.12 -9.33 14.98
C ARG A 2 -1.43 -9.13 13.64
N ILE A 3 -0.16 -8.73 13.65
CA ILE A 3 0.61 -8.48 12.42
C ILE A 3 0.75 -9.76 11.60
N GLU A 4 1.05 -10.88 12.26
CA GLU A 4 1.18 -12.19 11.61
C GLU A 4 -0.12 -12.63 10.93
N GLU A 5 -1.23 -12.58 11.67
CA GLU A 5 -2.58 -12.88 11.14
C GLU A 5 -2.92 -12.03 9.92
N PHE A 6 -2.56 -10.74 9.96
CA PHE A 6 -2.77 -9.84 8.84
C PHE A 6 -1.88 -10.18 7.63
N GLY A 7 -0.61 -10.54 7.86
CA GLY A 7 0.30 -11.00 6.81
C GLY A 7 -0.26 -12.22 6.08
N GLU A 8 -0.77 -13.20 6.82
CA GLU A 8 -1.44 -14.37 6.22
C GLU A 8 -2.71 -14.00 5.48
N LEU A 9 -3.52 -13.08 6.01
CA LEU A 9 -4.70 -12.57 5.31
C LEU A 9 -4.36 -11.97 3.94
N VAL A 10 -3.29 -11.17 3.85
CA VAL A 10 -2.85 -10.59 2.58
C VAL A 10 -2.40 -11.69 1.60
N ARG A 11 -1.68 -12.72 2.07
CA ARG A 11 -1.29 -13.87 1.23
C ARG A 11 -2.51 -14.63 0.72
N VAL A 12 -3.51 -14.86 1.57
CA VAL A 12 -4.77 -15.52 1.18
C VAL A 12 -5.50 -14.70 0.12
N TYR A 13 -5.60 -13.38 0.29
CA TYR A 13 -6.20 -12.51 -0.72
C TYR A 13 -5.46 -12.57 -2.05
N LEU A 14 -4.12 -12.53 -2.02
CA LEU A 14 -3.31 -12.60 -3.24
C LEU A 14 -3.47 -13.96 -3.94
N ALA A 15 -3.42 -15.06 -3.19
CA ALA A 15 -3.56 -16.41 -3.74
C ALA A 15 -4.94 -16.65 -4.37
N ALA A 16 -5.98 -16.03 -3.82
CA ALA A 16 -7.34 -16.14 -4.32
C ALA A 16 -7.67 -15.15 -5.45
N ALA A 17 -6.80 -14.17 -5.73
CA ALA A 17 -7.04 -13.17 -6.77
C ALA A 17 -6.63 -13.70 -8.16
N ALA A 18 -7.46 -13.40 -9.16
CA ALA A 18 -7.21 -13.75 -10.55
C ALA A 18 -6.78 -12.53 -11.39
N ILE A 19 -5.97 -12.77 -12.41
CA ILE A 19 -5.76 -11.84 -13.52
C ILE A 19 -6.61 -12.38 -14.67
N THR A 20 -7.64 -11.63 -15.07
CA THR A 20 -8.52 -11.99 -16.21
C THR A 20 -8.13 -11.29 -17.50
N ILE A 21 -7.11 -10.42 -17.43
CA ILE A 21 -6.58 -9.70 -18.57
C ILE A 21 -5.82 -10.68 -19.49
N PRO A 22 -5.99 -10.64 -20.82
CA PRO A 22 -5.30 -11.55 -21.73
C PRO A 22 -3.78 -11.43 -21.62
N GLU A 23 -3.10 -12.57 -21.59
CA GLU A 23 -1.63 -12.67 -21.62
C GLU A 23 -1.03 -11.93 -22.82
N GLU A 24 0.25 -11.57 -22.73
CA GLU A 24 1.00 -10.81 -23.74
C GLU A 24 0.48 -9.39 -24.05
N THR A 25 -0.55 -8.91 -23.33
CA THR A 25 -1.00 -7.51 -23.42
C THR A 25 -0.26 -6.59 -22.45
N GLY A 26 -0.25 -5.28 -22.73
CA GLY A 26 0.34 -4.28 -21.82
C GLY A 26 -0.32 -4.29 -20.45
N LEU A 27 -1.66 -4.39 -20.39
CA LEU A 27 -2.40 -4.46 -19.13
C LEU A 27 -2.10 -5.73 -18.33
N TYR A 28 -1.83 -6.86 -19.00
CA TYR A 28 -1.42 -8.07 -18.31
C TYR A 28 -0.06 -7.89 -17.64
N ARG A 29 0.91 -7.24 -18.31
CA ARG A 29 2.23 -6.95 -17.72
C ARG A 29 2.08 -6.07 -16.48
N THR A 30 1.22 -5.05 -16.53
CA THR A 30 0.93 -4.21 -15.36
C THR A 30 0.25 -5.01 -14.23
N ALA A 31 -0.72 -5.88 -14.55
CA ALA A 31 -1.37 -6.73 -13.55
C ALA A 31 -0.41 -7.73 -12.91
N ALA A 32 0.47 -8.34 -13.72
CA ALA A 32 1.51 -9.26 -13.27
C ALA A 32 2.49 -8.55 -12.34
N GLU A 33 2.93 -7.34 -12.70
CA GLU A 33 3.80 -6.53 -11.84
C GLU A 33 3.13 -6.19 -10.51
N VAL A 34 1.87 -5.74 -10.52
CA VAL A 34 1.14 -5.46 -9.26
C VAL A 34 1.08 -6.72 -8.39
N ARG A 35 0.77 -7.88 -8.98
CA ARG A 35 0.75 -9.16 -8.25
C ARG A 35 2.12 -9.52 -7.67
N GLU A 36 3.19 -9.33 -8.44
CA GLU A 36 4.57 -9.57 -8.04
C GLU A 36 4.96 -8.67 -6.86
N MET A 37 4.65 -7.38 -6.93
CA MET A 37 4.96 -6.43 -5.85
C MET A 37 4.23 -6.78 -4.56
N VAL A 38 2.95 -7.17 -4.61
CA VAL A 38 2.24 -7.66 -3.42
C VAL A 38 2.93 -8.91 -2.85
N ALA A 39 3.34 -9.85 -3.70
CA ALA A 39 4.04 -11.06 -3.26
C ALA A 39 5.40 -10.76 -2.62
N ALA A 40 6.16 -9.83 -3.19
CA ALA A 40 7.45 -9.38 -2.66
C ALA A 40 7.29 -8.78 -1.26
N TYR A 41 6.34 -7.86 -1.07
CA TYR A 41 6.08 -7.26 0.25
C TYR A 41 5.55 -8.27 1.28
N CYS A 42 4.80 -9.30 0.86
CA CYS A 42 4.41 -10.41 1.73
C CYS A 42 5.60 -11.30 2.13
N THR A 43 6.57 -11.44 1.24
CA THR A 43 7.80 -12.21 1.50
C THR A 43 8.70 -11.44 2.46
N ASP A 44 8.99 -10.17 2.16
CA ASP A 44 9.77 -9.28 3.03
C ASP A 44 9.16 -9.16 4.42
N GLY A 45 7.84 -8.98 4.48
CA GLY A 45 7.11 -8.92 5.75
C GLY A 45 7.28 -10.18 6.60
N GLY A 46 7.29 -11.35 5.96
CA GLY A 46 7.58 -12.64 6.62
C GLY A 46 9.01 -12.70 7.16
N VAL A 47 10.00 -12.33 6.35
CA VAL A 47 11.41 -12.31 6.77
C VAL A 47 11.64 -11.36 7.95
N PHE A 48 11.01 -10.18 7.96
CA PHE A 48 11.08 -9.26 9.10
C PHE A 48 10.44 -9.87 10.35
N LEU A 49 9.29 -10.54 10.20
CA LEU A 49 8.59 -11.19 11.31
C LEU A 49 9.43 -12.29 11.95
N GLU A 50 10.05 -13.15 11.14
CA GLU A 50 10.96 -14.22 11.60
C GLU A 50 12.16 -13.68 12.38
N ARG A 51 12.63 -12.47 12.05
CA ARG A 51 13.72 -11.78 12.73
C ARG A 51 13.27 -10.97 13.96
N GLY A 52 11.98 -11.00 14.29
CA GLY A 52 11.40 -10.23 15.39
C GLY A 52 11.23 -8.74 15.11
N ASP A 53 11.40 -8.28 13.86
CA ASP A 53 11.22 -6.89 13.47
C ASP A 53 9.76 -6.61 13.09
N LEU A 54 8.91 -6.51 14.12
CA LEU A 54 7.47 -6.29 13.97
C LEU A 54 7.15 -4.99 13.22
N VAL A 55 7.97 -3.96 13.38
CA VAL A 55 7.75 -2.64 12.78
C VAL A 55 7.94 -2.71 11.26
N ASN A 56 9.01 -3.34 10.79
CA ASN A 56 9.24 -3.53 9.36
C ASN A 56 8.27 -4.55 8.75
N ALA A 57 7.95 -5.63 9.46
CA ALA A 57 6.94 -6.60 9.03
C ALA A 57 5.59 -5.93 8.79
N HIS A 58 5.12 -5.13 9.76
CA HIS A 58 3.85 -4.41 9.67
C HIS A 58 3.79 -3.45 8.49
N ALA A 59 4.84 -2.63 8.33
CA ALA A 59 4.93 -1.70 7.21
C ALA A 59 4.91 -2.44 5.86
N SER A 60 5.63 -3.55 5.74
CA SER A 60 5.68 -4.35 4.52
C SER A 60 4.30 -4.91 4.14
N PHE A 61 3.63 -5.59 5.07
CA PHE A 61 2.30 -6.18 4.78
C PHE A 61 1.26 -5.13 4.43
N THR A 62 1.23 -4.00 5.15
CA THR A 62 0.26 -2.93 4.89
C THR A 62 0.56 -2.18 3.60
N TYR A 63 1.84 -2.03 3.23
CA TYR A 63 2.26 -1.49 1.94
C TYR A 63 1.83 -2.42 0.78
N GLY A 64 2.11 -3.72 0.88
CA GLY A 64 1.65 -4.72 -0.09
C GLY A 64 0.12 -4.76 -0.19
N ARG A 65 -0.59 -4.61 0.93
CA ARG A 65 -2.06 -4.49 0.94
C ARG A 65 -2.56 -3.27 0.16
N GLY A 66 -1.81 -2.15 0.18
CA GLY A 66 -2.08 -0.96 -0.61
C GLY A 66 -1.96 -1.23 -2.11
N TRP A 67 -0.89 -1.89 -2.53
CA TRP A 67 -0.72 -2.36 -3.91
C TRP A 67 -1.86 -3.28 -4.37
N PHE A 68 -2.25 -4.23 -3.53
CA PHE A 68 -3.35 -5.15 -3.83
C PHE A 68 -4.68 -4.41 -3.99
N ALA A 69 -4.98 -3.48 -3.08
CA ALA A 69 -6.19 -2.67 -3.15
C ALA A 69 -6.24 -1.81 -4.42
N ALA A 70 -5.12 -1.18 -4.77
CA ALA A 70 -5.01 -0.40 -6.00
C ALA A 70 -5.20 -1.29 -7.24
N GLY A 71 -4.57 -2.46 -7.29
CA GLY A 71 -4.77 -3.45 -8.36
C GLY A 71 -6.23 -3.86 -8.55
N CYS A 72 -6.95 -4.10 -7.45
CA CYS A 72 -8.38 -4.37 -7.50
C CYS A 72 -9.20 -3.16 -7.97
N LEU A 73 -8.88 -1.96 -7.50
CA LEU A 73 -9.57 -0.72 -7.87
C LEU A 73 -9.40 -0.40 -9.36
N ILE A 74 -8.22 -0.65 -9.93
CA ILE A 74 -7.94 -0.44 -11.37
C ILE A 74 -8.62 -1.52 -12.23
N GLY A 75 -8.96 -2.67 -11.63
CA GLY A 75 -9.46 -3.84 -12.36
C GLY A 75 -8.35 -4.74 -12.92
N LEU A 76 -7.11 -4.59 -12.43
CA LEU A 76 -5.99 -5.46 -12.78
C LEU A 76 -6.06 -6.82 -12.07
N LEU A 77 -6.59 -6.82 -10.84
CA LEU A 77 -6.77 -8.01 -10.02
C LEU A 77 -8.25 -8.18 -9.69
N VAL A 78 -8.79 -9.37 -9.95
CA VAL A 78 -10.15 -9.74 -9.55
C VAL A 78 -10.07 -10.54 -8.25
N PRO A 79 -10.46 -9.96 -7.10
CA PRO A 79 -10.38 -10.66 -5.82
C PRO A 79 -11.56 -11.61 -5.65
N ALA A 80 -11.34 -12.76 -5.00
CA ALA A 80 -12.43 -13.70 -4.67
C ALA A 80 -13.48 -13.11 -3.72
N ARG A 81 -13.10 -12.11 -2.90
CA ARG A 81 -13.97 -11.31 -2.04
C ARG A 81 -13.48 -9.88 -2.05
N GLN A 82 -14.41 -8.92 -2.00
CA GLN A 82 -14.03 -7.51 -1.94
C GLN A 82 -13.14 -7.22 -0.72
N PRO A 83 -11.98 -6.55 -0.91
CA PRO A 83 -11.03 -6.36 0.17
C PRO A 83 -11.55 -5.33 1.19
N GLU A 84 -11.60 -5.71 2.47
CA GLU A 84 -12.06 -4.81 3.54
C GLU A 84 -11.01 -3.73 3.88
N PRO A 85 -11.41 -2.59 4.48
CA PRO A 85 -10.47 -1.61 5.01
C PRO A 85 -9.44 -2.24 5.96
N LEU A 86 -8.33 -1.54 6.22
CA LEU A 86 -7.36 -2.01 7.21
C LEU A 86 -8.04 -2.27 8.56
N PRO A 87 -7.79 -3.43 9.20
CA PRO A 87 -8.31 -3.71 10.52
C PRO A 87 -7.60 -2.85 11.56
N ILE A 88 -8.18 -2.77 12.77
CA ILE A 88 -7.46 -2.23 13.92
C ILE A 88 -6.42 -3.27 14.36
N PHE A 89 -5.17 -2.83 14.42
CA PHE A 89 -4.04 -3.63 14.88
C PHE A 89 -3.94 -3.54 16.41
N ALA A 90 -3.92 -4.72 17.04
CA ALA A 90 -3.85 -4.88 18.49
C ALA A 90 -2.52 -5.55 18.91
N GLU A 91 -1.46 -5.30 18.13
CA GLU A 91 -0.13 -5.83 18.41
C GLU A 91 0.49 -5.13 19.62
N THR A 92 1.09 -5.91 20.51
CA THR A 92 1.89 -5.36 21.61
C THR A 92 3.33 -5.25 21.14
N ILE A 93 3.79 -4.03 20.85
CA ILE A 93 5.14 -3.80 20.36
C ILE A 93 6.13 -3.84 21.55
N PRO A 94 7.17 -4.71 21.50
CA PRO A 94 8.23 -4.75 22.50
C PRO A 94 8.87 -3.37 22.72
N LEU A 95 9.21 -3.04 23.97
CA LEU A 95 9.78 -1.72 24.34
C LEU A 95 11.02 -1.34 23.50
N HIS A 96 11.89 -2.30 23.20
CA HIS A 96 13.10 -2.06 22.40
C HIS A 96 12.81 -1.66 20.94
N LEU A 97 11.58 -1.83 20.44
CA LEU A 97 11.15 -1.40 19.11
C LEU A 97 10.38 -0.08 19.14
N HIS A 98 10.15 0.56 20.30
CA HIS A 98 9.33 1.78 20.38
C HIS A 98 9.96 2.96 19.63
N ASP A 99 11.27 3.16 19.77
CA ASP A 99 11.99 4.22 19.07
C ASP A 99 11.97 3.98 17.56
N HIS A 100 12.17 2.72 17.13
CA HIS A 100 12.06 2.34 15.73
C HIS A 100 10.65 2.57 15.18
N LEU A 101 9.60 2.21 15.94
CA LEU A 101 8.22 2.49 15.55
C LEU A 101 7.97 3.99 15.42
N CYS A 102 8.47 4.79 16.37
CA CYS A 102 8.31 6.25 16.35
C CYS A 102 8.99 6.88 15.14
N GLU A 103 10.26 6.52 14.89
CA GLU A 103 11.02 6.96 13.71
C GLU A 103 10.29 6.59 12.43
N LYS A 104 9.95 5.30 12.28
CA LYS A 104 9.40 4.78 11.03
C LYS A 104 8.03 5.37 10.73
N THR A 105 7.17 5.50 11.74
CA THR A 105 5.85 6.14 11.61
C THR A 105 6.01 7.59 11.14
N GLY A 106 6.88 8.37 11.77
CA GLY A 106 7.12 9.76 11.40
C GLY A 106 7.74 9.92 10.01
N ARG A 107 8.67 9.03 9.64
CA ARG A 107 9.27 8.99 8.29
C ARG A 107 8.21 8.69 7.23
N TYR A 108 7.39 7.65 7.42
CA TYR A 108 6.34 7.29 6.45
C TYR A 108 5.25 8.35 6.33
N ALA A 109 4.89 9.02 7.44
CA ALA A 109 3.97 10.15 7.42
C ALA A 109 4.47 11.30 6.51
N ARG A 110 5.76 11.65 6.64
CA ARG A 110 6.40 12.68 5.81
C ARG A 110 6.51 12.23 4.36
N MET A 111 7.08 11.04 4.11
CA MET A 111 7.26 10.52 2.76
C MET A 111 5.93 10.45 2.02
N LEU A 112 4.85 9.93 2.63
CA LEU A 112 3.54 9.85 1.96
C LEU A 112 3.00 11.25 1.64
N GLY A 113 3.19 12.20 2.56
CA GLY A 113 2.82 13.60 2.34
C GLY A 113 3.51 14.17 1.10
N GLU A 114 4.84 14.06 1.06
CA GLU A 114 5.66 14.55 -0.04
C GLU A 114 5.39 13.83 -1.36
N ALA A 115 5.19 12.51 -1.32
CA ALA A 115 4.87 11.71 -2.48
C ALA A 115 3.52 12.12 -3.09
N GLN A 116 2.51 12.33 -2.25
CA GLN A 116 1.19 12.76 -2.72
C GLN A 116 1.20 14.15 -3.36
N ASP A 117 2.02 15.07 -2.82
CA ASP A 117 2.17 16.43 -3.34
C ASP A 117 3.01 16.45 -4.65
N ALA A 118 3.83 15.42 -4.88
CA ALA A 118 4.73 15.29 -6.02
C ALA A 118 4.15 14.48 -7.21
N VAL A 119 2.85 14.18 -7.20
CA VAL A 119 2.17 13.43 -8.27
C VAL A 119 0.87 14.09 -8.71
N GLU A 120 0.52 13.89 -9.97
CA GLU A 120 -0.77 14.29 -10.53
C GLU A 120 -1.39 13.17 -11.38
N CYS A 121 -2.69 13.26 -11.64
CA CYS A 121 -3.39 12.33 -12.53
C CYS A 121 -2.83 12.46 -13.95
N ALA A 122 -2.39 11.33 -14.51
CA ALA A 122 -1.78 11.29 -15.84
C ALA A 122 -2.78 11.24 -17.00
N PRO A 123 -3.91 10.49 -16.92
CA PRO A 123 -4.89 10.44 -18.00
C PRO A 123 -5.52 11.80 -18.29
N ASP A 124 -5.98 11.98 -19.53
CA ASP A 124 -6.80 13.13 -19.89
C ASP A 124 -8.12 13.11 -19.10
N ARG A 125 -8.61 14.29 -18.70
CA ARG A 125 -9.83 14.47 -17.89
C ARG A 125 -11.10 13.95 -18.56
N GLU A 126 -11.12 13.90 -19.89
CA GLU A 126 -12.25 13.34 -20.64
C GLU A 126 -12.13 11.82 -20.80
N SER A 127 -11.00 11.21 -20.44
CA SER A 127 -10.84 9.77 -20.51
C SER A 127 -11.51 9.07 -19.33
N PRO A 128 -12.06 7.85 -19.53
CA PRO A 128 -12.60 7.04 -18.43
C PRO A 128 -11.58 6.74 -17.31
N MET A 129 -10.28 6.80 -17.60
CA MET A 129 -9.23 6.49 -16.62
C MET A 129 -8.90 7.66 -15.68
N ASP A 130 -9.36 8.88 -15.95
CA ASP A 130 -9.18 10.01 -15.02
C ASP A 130 -9.90 9.75 -13.69
N GLU A 131 -11.09 9.15 -13.72
CA GLU A 131 -11.83 8.79 -12.52
C GLU A 131 -11.05 7.77 -11.67
N THR A 132 -10.49 6.74 -12.32
CA THR A 132 -9.64 5.74 -11.64
C THR A 132 -8.38 6.37 -11.07
N ALA A 133 -7.69 7.24 -11.81
CA ALA A 133 -6.51 7.95 -11.34
C ALA A 133 -6.80 8.82 -10.10
N ARG A 134 -7.90 9.58 -10.13
CA ARG A 134 -8.36 10.38 -8.99
C ARG A 134 -8.72 9.50 -7.80
N ALA A 135 -9.36 8.36 -8.04
CA ALA A 135 -9.72 7.42 -6.98
C ALA A 135 -8.48 6.86 -6.28
N ILE A 136 -7.41 6.54 -7.02
CA ILE A 136 -6.12 6.14 -6.43
C ILE A 136 -5.55 7.26 -5.55
N TRP A 137 -5.44 8.47 -6.11
CA TRP A 137 -4.89 9.62 -5.38
C TRP A 137 -5.70 9.93 -4.11
N GLN A 138 -7.03 9.87 -4.20
CA GLN A 138 -7.93 10.10 -3.07
C GLN A 138 -7.82 9.00 -2.01
N ASN A 139 -7.65 7.73 -2.39
CA ASN A 139 -7.43 6.65 -1.42
C ASN A 139 -6.13 6.85 -0.63
N ALA A 140 -5.06 7.28 -1.29
CA ALA A 140 -3.82 7.67 -0.61
C ALA A 140 -4.02 8.85 0.34
N ARG A 141 -4.79 9.87 -0.07
CA ARG A 141 -5.16 11.01 0.78
C ARG A 141 -5.92 10.57 2.04
N VAL A 142 -6.95 9.74 1.87
CA VAL A 142 -7.76 9.22 2.97
C VAL A 142 -6.89 8.39 3.91
N ALA A 143 -6.02 7.55 3.37
CA ALA A 143 -5.07 6.78 4.18
C ALA A 143 -4.12 7.70 4.98
N ARG A 144 -3.63 8.78 4.38
CA ARG A 144 -2.81 9.80 5.06
C ARG A 144 -3.58 10.48 6.20
N GLU A 145 -4.84 10.84 5.97
CA GLU A 145 -5.71 11.46 6.99
C GLU A 145 -5.96 10.51 8.16
N ARG A 146 -6.31 9.24 7.87
CA ARG A 146 -6.44 8.20 8.91
C ARG A 146 -5.15 7.95 9.67
N GLY A 147 -4.01 7.91 8.99
CA GLY A 147 -2.71 7.76 9.64
C GLY A 147 -2.42 8.89 10.62
N ARG A 148 -2.78 10.14 10.29
CA ARG A 148 -2.66 11.30 11.19
C ARG A 148 -3.55 11.17 12.42
N GLU A 149 -4.82 10.81 12.24
CA GLU A 149 -5.76 10.56 13.35
C GLU A 149 -5.22 9.51 14.35
N TRP A 150 -4.69 8.40 13.83
CA TRP A 150 -4.08 7.37 14.69
C TRP A 150 -2.78 7.82 15.34
N GLN A 151 -1.98 8.63 14.66
CA GLN A 151 -0.75 9.18 15.22
C GLN A 151 -1.04 10.15 16.36
N GLU A 152 -2.04 11.02 16.20
CA GLU A 152 -2.50 11.98 17.21
C GLU A 152 -3.09 11.30 18.45
N SER A 153 -3.76 10.17 18.28
CA SER A 153 -4.23 9.33 19.41
C SER A 153 -3.13 8.48 20.05
N GLY A 154 -1.88 8.55 19.55
CA GLY A 154 -0.75 7.80 20.08
C GLY A 154 -0.64 6.34 19.61
N ALA A 155 -1.61 5.86 18.82
CA ALA A 155 -1.66 4.51 18.28
C ALA A 155 -0.75 4.34 17.05
N ARG A 156 0.57 4.48 17.25
CA ARG A 156 1.57 4.53 16.18
C ARG A 156 1.57 3.33 15.25
N ILE A 157 1.27 2.12 15.74
CA ILE A 157 1.20 0.94 14.87
C ILE A 157 0.08 1.07 13.82
N ASN A 158 -1.10 1.54 14.23
CA ASN A 158 -2.21 1.80 13.31
C ASN A 158 -1.88 2.94 12.36
N ALA A 159 -1.21 4.00 12.86
CA ALA A 159 -0.75 5.10 12.02
C ALA A 159 0.22 4.63 10.93
N LEU A 160 1.24 3.86 11.29
CA LEU A 160 2.22 3.30 10.36
C LEU A 160 1.55 2.44 9.28
N GLY A 161 0.58 1.61 9.68
CA GLY A 161 -0.19 0.78 8.74
C GLY A 161 -0.92 1.62 7.69
N TRP A 162 -1.61 2.68 8.11
CA TRP A 162 -2.32 3.58 7.21
C TRP A 162 -1.37 4.35 6.29
N PHE A 163 -0.25 4.87 6.80
CA PHE A 163 0.73 5.55 5.94
C PHE A 163 1.35 4.61 4.91
N SER A 164 1.72 3.40 5.32
CA SER A 164 2.31 2.39 4.42
C SER A 164 1.30 1.96 3.34
N TYR A 165 0.05 1.74 3.71
CA TYR A 165 -1.04 1.40 2.80
C TYR A 165 -1.32 2.50 1.77
N GLY A 166 -1.38 3.76 2.21
CA GLY A 166 -1.53 4.90 1.29
C GLY A 166 -0.38 5.02 0.30
N TYR A 167 0.84 4.72 0.74
CA TYR A 167 2.02 4.73 -0.12
C TYR A 167 1.96 3.64 -1.18
N GLY A 168 1.59 2.42 -0.79
CA GLY A 168 1.39 1.32 -1.74
C GLY A 168 0.35 1.65 -2.82
N PHE A 169 -0.68 2.42 -2.48
CA PHE A 169 -1.65 2.94 -3.46
C PHE A 169 -1.02 3.87 -4.49
N LEU A 170 -0.20 4.84 -4.06
CA LEU A 170 0.45 5.79 -4.96
C LEU A 170 1.44 5.09 -5.88
N ASP A 171 2.32 4.25 -5.33
CA ASP A 171 3.32 3.53 -6.12
C ASP A 171 2.66 2.63 -7.17
N ALA A 172 1.60 1.90 -6.80
CA ALA A 172 0.82 1.10 -7.76
C ALA A 172 0.19 1.97 -8.86
N GLY A 173 -0.36 3.14 -8.51
CA GLY A 173 -0.93 4.07 -9.48
C GLY A 173 0.09 4.64 -10.46
N ILE A 174 1.30 4.94 -9.99
CA ILE A 174 2.41 5.39 -10.84
C ILE A 174 2.84 4.29 -11.79
N ARG A 175 3.01 3.07 -11.27
CA ARG A 175 3.44 1.91 -12.07
C ARG A 175 2.38 1.43 -13.04
N ALA A 176 1.11 1.70 -12.75
CA ALA A 176 0.02 1.53 -13.71
C ALA A 176 -0.12 2.70 -14.72
N GLY A 177 0.69 3.75 -14.62
CA GLY A 177 0.63 4.91 -15.51
C GLY A 177 -0.58 5.83 -15.28
N LEU A 178 -1.27 5.70 -14.16
CA LEU A 178 -2.43 6.51 -13.79
C LEU A 178 -2.03 7.78 -13.04
N LEU A 179 -0.88 7.75 -12.38
CA LEU A 179 -0.26 8.92 -11.76
C LEU A 179 1.08 9.18 -12.45
N ARG A 180 1.40 10.46 -12.67
CA ARG A 180 2.74 10.87 -13.12
C ARG A 180 3.41 11.70 -12.05
N ILE A 181 4.71 11.46 -11.92
CA ILE A 181 5.56 12.18 -10.97
C ILE A 181 5.90 13.54 -11.57
N THR A 182 5.57 14.62 -10.86
CA THR A 182 5.87 15.99 -11.25
C THR A 182 7.16 16.50 -10.61
N GLU A 183 7.53 15.96 -9.44
CA GLU A 183 8.73 16.32 -8.68
C GLU A 183 9.30 15.12 -7.90
N LYS A 184 10.51 15.23 -7.32
CA LYS A 184 11.06 14.25 -6.34
C LYS A 184 10.96 12.75 -6.74
N ARG A 185 11.39 12.40 -7.96
CA ARG A 185 11.33 11.03 -8.53
C ARG A 185 11.91 9.91 -7.65
N HIS A 186 12.87 10.21 -6.78
CA HIS A 186 13.50 9.24 -5.86
C HIS A 186 12.58 8.72 -4.73
N LEU A 187 11.39 9.30 -4.57
CA LEU A 187 10.40 8.85 -3.58
C LEU A 187 9.62 7.61 -4.03
N PHE A 188 9.75 7.20 -5.28
CA PHE A 188 8.91 6.17 -5.88
C PHE A 188 9.73 5.02 -6.44
N THR A 189 9.13 3.84 -6.49
CA THR A 189 9.71 2.67 -7.15
C THR A 189 9.53 2.79 -8.66
N VAL A 190 10.38 3.54 -9.39
CA VAL A 190 10.23 3.85 -10.84
C VAL A 190 11.46 3.62 -11.72
#